data_AF-A0A4V3RPI6-F1
#
_entry.id   AF-A0A4V3RPI6-F1
#
_cell.length_a   1.000
_cell.length_b   1.000
_cell.length_c   1.000
_cell.angle_alpha   90.00
_cell.angle_beta   90.00
_cell.angle_gamma   90.00
#
_symmetry.space_group_name_H-M   'P 1'
#
loop_
_entity.id
_entity.type
_entity.pdbx_description
1 polymer ?
#
loop_
_entity_poly.entity_id
_entity_poly.type
_entity_poly.pdbx_seq_one_letter_code
_entity_poly.pdbx_strand_id
1 'polypeptide(L)'
;MNALTVFGFVLLQAGGGITSDVNDFLSNYAVPIIAMVFVVGIGWGVAHNYDKIIDKDNQGTRKEGLINLVWIACYVIIGLTVITILVSQVVSRLNLSIS
;
A
#
# COMPACT_ATOMS: atom_id res chain seq x y z
N MET A 1 -19.45 -33.10 -25.65
CA MET A 1 -18.31 -32.67 -24.79
C MET A 1 -17.67 -33.92 -24.22
N ASN A 2 -16.35 -34.11 -24.37
CA ASN A 2 -15.67 -35.32 -23.89
C ASN A 2 -15.11 -35.09 -22.46
N ALA A 3 -14.83 -36.16 -21.73
CA ALA A 3 -14.38 -36.07 -20.34
C ALA A 3 -13.12 -35.20 -20.19
N LEU A 4 -12.21 -35.23 -21.17
CA LEU A 4 -10.99 -34.41 -21.18
C LEU A 4 -11.29 -32.90 -21.20
N THR A 5 -12.31 -32.47 -21.97
CA THR A 5 -12.77 -31.08 -21.98
C THR A 5 -13.43 -30.65 -20.66
N VAL A 6 -14.11 -31.56 -19.97
CA VAL A 6 -14.75 -31.28 -18.66
C VAL A 6 -13.70 -31.19 -17.55
N PHE A 7 -12.75 -32.13 -17.52
CA PHE A 7 -11.61 -32.09 -16.59
C PHE A 7 -10.74 -30.86 -16.79
N GLY A 8 -10.47 -30.46 -18.04
CA GLY A 8 -9.77 -29.21 -18.33
C GLY A 8 -10.50 -27.97 -17.80
N PHE A 9 -11.83 -27.91 -17.93
CA PHE A 9 -12.64 -26.81 -17.41
C PHE A 9 -12.69 -26.76 -15.88
N VAL A 10 -12.75 -27.92 -15.23
CA VAL A 10 -12.74 -28.05 -13.76
C VAL A 10 -11.38 -27.67 -13.18
N LEU A 11 -10.28 -28.06 -13.82
CA LEU A 11 -8.92 -27.66 -13.41
C LEU A 11 -8.69 -26.16 -13.64
N LEU A 12 -9.25 -25.58 -14.70
CA LEU A 12 -9.18 -24.14 -14.97
C LEU A 12 -9.99 -23.32 -13.96
N GLN A 13 -11.16 -23.81 -13.52
CA GLN A 13 -11.94 -23.19 -12.44
C GLN A 13 -11.26 -23.34 -11.07
N ALA A 14 -10.62 -24.49 -10.81
CA ALA A 14 -9.86 -24.72 -9.57
C ALA A 14 -8.62 -23.82 -9.46
N GLY A 15 -7.99 -23.47 -10.59
CA GLY A 15 -6.85 -22.54 -10.65
C GLY A 15 -7.25 -21.05 -10.50
N GLY A 16 -8.49 -20.69 -10.81
CA GLY A 16 -9.00 -19.31 -10.73
C GLY A 16 -9.48 -18.86 -9.36
N GLY A 17 -9.72 -19.79 -8.42
CA GLY A 17 -10.20 -19.46 -7.07
C GLY A 17 -9.17 -18.71 -6.22
N ILE A 18 -7.91 -19.15 -6.25
CA ILE A 18 -6.85 -18.58 -5.40
C ILE A 18 -6.50 -17.15 -5.82
N THR A 19 -6.46 -16.85 -7.12
CA THR A 19 -6.16 -15.49 -7.61
C THR A 19 -7.31 -14.51 -7.32
N SER A 20 -8.56 -14.98 -7.40
CA SER A 20 -9.74 -14.20 -7.01
C SER A 20 -9.74 -13.89 -5.50
N ASP A 21 -9.48 -14.90 -4.66
CA ASP A 21 -9.44 -14.74 -3.20
C ASP A 21 -8.30 -13.80 -2.77
N VAL A 22 -7.14 -13.89 -3.42
CA VAL A 22 -6.01 -12.98 -3.16
C VAL A 22 -6.34 -11.55 -3.61
N ASN A 23 -6.99 -11.38 -4.77
CA ASN A 23 -7.39 -10.05 -5.23
C ASN A 23 -8.42 -9.40 -4.31
N ASP A 24 -9.40 -10.18 -3.83
CA ASP A 24 -10.38 -9.72 -2.85
C ASP A 24 -9.73 -9.39 -1.50
N PHE A 25 -8.74 -10.17 -1.05
CA PHE A 25 -7.98 -9.85 0.15
C PHE A 25 -7.19 -8.55 0.01
N LEU A 26 -6.47 -8.38 -1.10
CA LEU A 26 -5.66 -7.19 -1.36
C LEU A 26 -6.53 -5.93 -1.45
N SER A 27 -7.65 -6.00 -2.16
CA SER A 27 -8.57 -4.88 -2.35
C SER A 27 -9.33 -4.53 -1.08
N ASN A 28 -9.96 -5.52 -0.43
CA ASN A 28 -10.88 -5.27 0.68
C ASN A 28 -10.18 -5.11 2.03
N TYR A 29 -8.97 -5.65 2.20
CA TYR A 29 -8.26 -5.63 3.48
C TYR A 29 -6.88 -4.98 3.39
N ALA A 30 -6.06 -5.30 2.38
CA ALA A 30 -4.69 -4.77 2.34
C ALA A 30 -4.66 -3.25 2.10
N VAL A 31 -5.45 -2.72 1.16
CA VAL A 31 -5.54 -1.26 0.91
C VAL A 31 -5.95 -0.46 2.16
N PRO A 32 -7.05 -0.77 2.87
CA PRO A 32 -7.43 -0.03 4.07
C PRO A 32 -6.42 -0.19 5.22
N ILE A 33 -5.79 -1.36 5.38
CA ILE A 33 -4.74 -1.56 6.40
C ILE A 33 -3.52 -0.68 6.09
N ILE A 34 -3.05 -0.68 4.84
CA ILE A 34 -1.94 0.16 4.40
C ILE A 34 -2.29 1.64 4.63
N ALA A 35 -3.49 2.08 4.27
CA ALA A 35 -3.94 3.45 4.52
C ALA A 35 -3.90 3.82 6.01
N MET A 36 -4.34 2.92 6.90
CA MET A 36 -4.26 3.14 8.36
C MET A 36 -2.81 3.29 8.83
N VAL A 37 -1.89 2.46 8.34
CA VAL A 37 -0.45 2.56 8.67
C VAL A 37 0.11 3.91 8.25
N PHE A 38 -0.26 4.43 7.07
CA PHE A 38 0.16 5.77 6.64
C PHE A 38 -0.38 6.86 7.57
N VAL A 39 -1.67 6.83 7.90
CA VAL A 39 -2.29 7.86 8.75
C VAL A 39 -1.63 7.87 10.14
N VAL A 40 -1.41 6.70 10.74
CA VAL A 40 -0.76 6.59 12.05
C VAL A 40 0.70 7.04 11.97
N GLY A 41 1.45 6.59 10.96
CA GLY A 41 2.85 6.95 10.77
C GLY A 41 3.06 8.46 10.56
N ILE A 42 2.21 9.09 9.74
CA ILE A 42 2.21 10.54 9.51
C ILE A 42 1.88 11.27 10.80
N GLY A 43 0.80 10.88 11.48
CA GLY A 43 0.38 11.50 12.74
C GLY A 43 1.48 11.46 13.81
N TRP A 44 2.14 10.31 13.94
CA TRP A 44 3.29 10.14 14.84
C TRP A 44 4.47 11.04 14.45
N GLY A 45 4.83 11.07 13.16
CA GLY A 45 5.92 11.89 12.66
C GLY A 45 5.69 13.39 12.90
N VAL A 46 4.46 13.87 12.69
CA VAL A 46 4.08 15.26 12.97
C VAL A 46 4.14 15.55 14.48
N ALA A 47 3.56 14.68 15.31
CA ALA A 47 3.55 14.85 16.76
C ALA A 47 4.96 14.92 17.35
N HIS A 48 5.88 14.07 16.89
CA HIS A 48 7.27 14.05 17.37
C HIS A 48 8.07 15.30 16.97
N ASN A 49 7.69 15.96 15.87
CA ASN A 49 8.33 17.20 15.41
C ASN A 49 7.60 18.46 15.86
N TYR A 50 6.45 18.34 16.53
CA TYR A 50 5.59 19.46 16.90
C TYR A 50 6.32 20.48 17.78
N ASP A 51 7.07 20.03 18.78
CA ASP A 51 7.83 20.90 19.69
C ASP A 51 8.89 21.74 18.94
N LYS A 52 9.52 21.16 17.90
CA LYS A 52 10.46 21.88 17.02
C LYS A 52 9.75 22.90 16.12
N ILE A 53 8.55 22.57 15.62
CA ILE A 53 7.77 23.46 14.75
C ILE A 53 7.33 24.73 15.49
N ILE A 54 6.88 24.59 16.73
CA ILE A 54 6.45 25.75 17.53
C ILE A 54 7.63 26.52 18.14
N ASP A 55 8.84 25.95 18.06
CA ASP A 55 10.05 26.41 18.75
C ASP A 55 9.78 26.66 20.23
N LYS A 56 9.29 25.61 20.89
CA LYS A 56 8.79 25.65 22.28
C LYS A 56 9.79 26.26 23.25
N ASP A 57 11.08 25.98 23.03
CA ASP A 57 12.17 26.42 23.89
C ASP A 57 12.91 27.67 23.34
N ASN A 58 12.41 28.32 22.27
CA ASN A 58 13.04 29.46 21.58
C ASN A 58 14.51 29.22 21.17
N GLN A 59 14.84 28.01 20.75
CA GLN A 59 16.20 27.63 20.35
C GLN A 59 16.45 27.81 18.85
N GLY A 60 15.49 28.37 18.11
CA GLY A 60 15.59 28.51 16.65
C GLY A 60 15.28 27.22 15.89
N THR A 61 14.60 26.26 16.52
CA THR A 61 14.34 24.91 15.98
C THR A 61 13.23 24.87 14.92
N ARG A 62 12.51 25.98 14.71
CA ARG A 62 11.44 26.14 13.70
C ARG A 62 11.84 25.67 12.31
N LYS A 63 13.04 26.06 11.85
CA LYS A 63 13.52 25.70 10.51
C LYS A 63 13.72 24.20 10.38
N GLU A 64 14.28 23.57 11.41
CA GLU A 64 14.49 22.13 11.45
C GLU A 64 13.15 21.37 11.51
N GLY A 65 12.21 21.84 12.33
CA GLY A 65 10.86 21.26 12.42
C GLY A 65 10.11 21.30 11.09
N LEU A 66 10.18 22.42 10.36
CA LEU A 66 9.58 22.54 9.02
C LEU A 66 10.27 21.66 7.98
N ILE A 67 11.60 21.57 8.00
CA ILE A 67 12.35 20.68 7.11
C ILE A 67 11.98 19.22 7.37
N ASN A 68 11.85 18.81 8.64
CA ASN A 68 11.42 17.46 8.99
C ASN A 68 9.99 17.16 8.50
N LEU A 69 9.09 18.15 8.58
CA LEU A 69 7.75 18.00 8.04
C LEU A 69 7.74 17.82 6.51
N VAL A 70 8.57 18.58 5.80
CA VAL A 70 8.77 18.41 4.35
C VAL A 70 9.30 17.02 4.03
N TRP A 71 10.26 16.51 4.79
CA TRP A 71 10.77 15.15 4.62
C TRP A 71 9.69 14.10 4.84
N ILE A 72 8.87 14.24 5.90
CA ILE A 72 7.72 13.36 6.12
C ILE A 72 6.79 13.37 4.90
N ALA A 73 6.46 14.53 4.36
CA ALA A 73 5.64 14.64 3.15
C ALA A 73 6.29 13.95 1.93
N CYS A 74 7.59 14.13 1.72
CA CYS A 74 8.35 13.46 0.65
C CYS A 74 8.32 11.93 0.80
N TYR A 75 8.51 11.40 2.01
CA TYR A 75 8.45 9.95 2.26
C TYR A 75 7.05 9.38 2.00
N VAL A 76 6.00 10.13 2.32
CA VAL A 76 4.62 9.73 2.04
C VAL A 76 4.38 9.60 0.53
N ILE A 77 4.80 10.60 -0.24
CA ILE A 77 4.64 10.59 -1.71
C ILE A 77 5.40 9.41 -2.33
N ILE A 78 6.64 9.18 -1.89
CA ILE A 78 7.44 8.04 -2.35
C ILE A 78 6.76 6.72 -1.97
N GLY A 79 6.32 6.58 -0.70
CA GLY A 79 5.64 5.38 -0.21
C GLY A 79 4.37 5.04 -0.99
N LEU A 80 3.51 6.03 -1.25
CA LEU A 80 2.31 5.85 -2.07
C LEU A 80 2.63 5.46 -3.51
N THR A 81 3.67 6.04 -4.09
CA THR A 81 4.14 5.70 -5.45
C THR A 81 4.60 4.25 -5.51
N VAL A 82 5.42 3.82 -4.55
CA VAL A 82 5.91 2.43 -4.46
C VAL A 82 4.74 1.46 -4.30
N ILE A 83 3.78 1.74 -3.43
CA ILE A 83 2.61 0.88 -3.21
C ILE A 83 1.77 0.75 -4.49
N THR A 84 1.55 1.85 -5.20
CA THR A 84 0.79 1.83 -6.45
C THR A 84 1.46 0.93 -7.50
N ILE A 85 2.79 1.02 -7.61
CA ILE A 85 3.57 0.17 -8.50
C ILE A 85 3.49 -1.30 -8.05
N LEU A 86 3.64 -1.57 -6.75
CA LEU A 86 3.58 -2.94 -6.21
C LEU A 86 2.21 -3.57 -6.41
N VAL A 87 1.12 -2.86 -6.08
CA VAL A 87 -0.26 -3.33 -6.31
C VAL A 87 -0.48 -3.59 -7.80
N SER A 88 -0.06 -2.67 -8.67
CA SER A 88 -0.17 -2.85 -10.12
C SER A 88 0.62 -4.06 -10.63
N GLN A 89 1.83 -4.30 -10.11
CA GLN A 89 2.63 -5.48 -10.48
C GLN A 89 2.04 -6.77 -9.94
N VAL A 90 1.52 -6.78 -8.71
CA VAL A 90 0.86 -7.96 -8.13
C VAL A 90 -0.40 -8.29 -8.93
N VAL A 91 -1.26 -7.31 -9.19
CA VAL A 91 -2.45 -7.48 -10.04
C VAL A 91 -2.06 -7.94 -11.44
N SER A 92 -1.04 -7.35 -12.06
CA SER A 92 -0.56 -7.76 -13.38
C SER A 92 -0.03 -9.20 -13.40
N ARG A 93 0.67 -9.65 -12.35
CA ARG A 93 1.17 -11.03 -12.25
C ARG A 93 0.06 -12.03 -11.91
N LEU A 94 -0.95 -11.63 -11.12
CA LEU A 94 -2.15 -12.44 -10.86
C LEU A 94 -3.07 -12.52 -12.07
N ASN A 95 -3.05 -11.52 -12.95
CA ASN A 95 -3.80 -11.48 -14.20
C ASN A 95 -3.07 -12.15 -15.38
N LEU A 96 -1.95 -12.83 -15.15
CA LEU A 96 -1.35 -13.78 -16.12
C LEU A 96 -2.02 -15.17 -16.02
N SER A 97 -3.34 -15.20 -15.80
CA SER A 97 -4.13 -16.38 -16.13
C SER A 97 -4.20 -16.45 -17.65
N ILE A 98 -3.46 -17.41 -18.20
CA ILE A 98 -3.28 -17.62 -19.63
C ILE A 98 -4.66 -17.83 -20.25
N SER A 99 -5.10 -16.89 -21.10
CA SER A 99 -6.21 -17.09 -22.04
C SER A 99 -5.81 -18.08 -23.14
#